data_AF-A0A395YA15-F1
#
_entry.id   AF-A0A395YA15-F1
#
_cell.length_a   1.000
_cell.length_b   1.000
_cell.length_c   1.000
_cell.angle_alpha   90.00
_cell.angle_beta   90.00
_cell.angle_gamma   90.00
#
_symmetry.space_group_name_H-M   'P 1'
#
loop_
_entity.id
_entity.type
_entity.pdbx_description
1 polymer ?
#
loop_
_entity_poly.entity_id
_entity_poly.type
_entity_poly.pdbx_seq_one_letter_code
_entity_poly.pdbx_strand_id
1 'polypeptide(L)'
;MAAAPPLEGVESATLCQRPPADDDYRLLYSDSDAYARVAQRVIERGAEQMVPWVMVKTGLSREDAFLLFVHNVQGNLAVNRLLGWRRGPEFAHAQELLNAYSEGGLLAVSALRDSDNPS
;
A
#
# COMPACT_ATOMS: atom_id res chain seq x y z
N MET A 1 -25.82 4.78 -4.13
CA MET A 1 -24.56 4.00 -4.09
C MET A 1 -23.77 4.36 -5.34
N ALA A 2 -22.75 5.22 -5.23
CA ALA A 2 -21.89 5.52 -6.38
C ALA A 2 -20.91 4.35 -6.58
N ALA A 3 -20.84 3.82 -7.80
CA ALA A 3 -19.92 2.75 -8.16
C ALA A 3 -18.48 3.21 -7.95
N ALA A 4 -17.61 2.31 -7.45
CA ALA A 4 -16.20 2.61 -7.31
C ALA A 4 -15.61 2.89 -8.71
N PRO A 5 -14.78 3.94 -8.88
CA PRO A 5 -14.22 4.28 -10.16
C PRO A 5 -13.34 3.13 -10.69
N PRO A 6 -13.29 2.94 -12.02
CA PRO A 6 -12.48 1.90 -12.62
C PRO A 6 -10.99 2.14 -12.33
N LEU A 7 -10.33 1.11 -11.78
CA LEU A 7 -8.90 1.09 -11.50
C LEU A 7 -8.23 0.19 -12.55
N GLU A 8 -7.30 0.74 -13.33
CA GLU A 8 -6.51 -0.02 -14.31
C GLU A 8 -5.09 -0.30 -13.78
N GLY A 9 -4.59 -1.51 -14.02
CA GLY A 9 -3.25 -1.96 -13.64
C GLY A 9 -3.12 -3.48 -13.70
N VAL A 10 -1.89 -3.99 -13.64
CA VAL A 10 -1.61 -5.44 -13.56
C VAL A 10 -2.28 -6.01 -12.31
N GLU A 11 -2.87 -7.20 -12.40
CA GLU A 11 -3.65 -7.82 -11.31
C GLU A 11 -2.87 -7.91 -9.99
N SER A 12 -1.53 -7.99 -10.08
CA SER A 12 -0.58 -8.05 -8.96
C SER A 12 -0.25 -6.70 -8.29
N ALA A 13 -0.63 -5.56 -8.88
CA ALA A 13 -0.42 -4.26 -8.27
C ALA A 13 -1.43 -4.04 -7.13
N THR A 14 -0.93 -3.67 -5.94
CA THR A 14 -1.80 -3.35 -4.80
C THR A 14 -2.69 -2.14 -5.12
N LEU A 15 -3.85 -2.01 -4.45
CA LEU A 15 -4.80 -0.92 -4.72
C LEU A 15 -4.19 0.49 -4.60
N CYS A 16 -3.15 0.67 -3.78
CA CYS A 16 -2.37 1.92 -3.67
C CYS A 16 -1.54 2.25 -4.92
N GLN A 17 -1.21 1.24 -5.72
CA GLN A 17 -0.33 1.35 -6.88
C GLN A 17 -1.09 1.55 -8.18
N ARG A 18 -2.43 1.48 -8.14
CA ARG A 18 -3.30 1.66 -9.29
C ARG A 18 -3.71 3.13 -9.38
N PRO A 19 -3.16 3.91 -10.31
CA PRO A 19 -3.58 5.29 -10.48
C PRO A 19 -5.00 5.29 -11.07
N PRO A 20 -5.84 6.30 -10.77
CA PRO A 20 -7.16 6.43 -11.41
C PRO A 20 -7.05 6.39 -12.93
N ALA A 21 -8.03 5.77 -13.60
CA ALA A 21 -8.05 5.67 -15.06
C ALA A 21 -8.43 6.99 -15.76
N ASP A 22 -8.98 7.95 -15.02
CA ASP A 22 -9.52 9.20 -15.56
C ASP A 22 -9.11 10.39 -14.67
N ASP A 23 -8.67 11.48 -15.31
CA ASP A 23 -8.14 12.69 -14.69
C ASP A 23 -9.20 13.44 -13.86
N ASP A 24 -10.50 13.24 -14.15
CA ASP A 24 -11.59 13.89 -13.41
C ASP A 24 -11.72 13.36 -11.97
N TYR A 25 -11.22 12.16 -11.67
CA TYR A 25 -11.19 11.61 -10.31
C TYR A 25 -10.08 12.19 -9.44
N ARG A 26 -9.20 13.04 -9.99
CA ARG A 26 -8.07 13.66 -9.25
C ARG A 26 -8.54 14.60 -8.13
N LEU A 27 -9.73 15.19 -8.26
CA LEU A 27 -10.34 16.05 -7.24
C LEU A 27 -10.74 15.29 -5.96
N LEU A 28 -11.15 14.02 -6.07
CA LEU A 28 -11.53 13.17 -4.92
C LEU A 28 -10.34 12.87 -3.99
N TYR A 29 -9.11 12.96 -4.48
CA TYR A 29 -7.90 12.77 -3.68
C TYR A 29 -7.34 14.08 -3.11
N SER A 30 -7.93 15.23 -3.48
CA SER A 30 -7.50 16.57 -3.08
C SER A 30 -8.29 17.09 -1.87
N ASP A 31 -9.54 16.65 -1.70
CA ASP A 31 -10.34 16.86 -0.49
C ASP A 31 -9.83 15.94 0.64
N SER A 32 -9.50 16.53 1.80
CA SER A 32 -8.93 15.83 2.96
C SER A 32 -9.87 14.75 3.48
N ASP A 33 -11.19 14.99 3.46
CA ASP A 33 -12.17 14.05 3.96
C ASP A 33 -12.40 12.90 2.98
N ALA A 34 -12.30 13.18 1.68
CA ALA A 34 -12.37 12.17 0.64
C ALA A 34 -11.09 11.31 0.60
N TYR A 35 -9.91 11.90 0.79
CA TYR A 35 -8.65 11.18 0.92
C TYR A 35 -8.66 10.21 2.11
N ALA A 36 -9.13 10.65 3.28
CA ALA A 36 -9.23 9.79 4.47
C ALA A 36 -10.15 8.58 4.22
N ARG A 37 -11.30 8.80 3.56
CA ARG A 37 -12.23 7.73 3.19
C ARG A 37 -11.63 6.75 2.18
N VAL A 38 -10.88 7.24 1.19
CA VAL A 38 -10.22 6.36 0.22
C VAL A 38 -9.11 5.56 0.90
N ALA A 39 -8.28 6.19 1.72
CA ALA A 39 -7.22 5.51 2.47
C ALA A 39 -7.79 4.39 3.34
N GLN A 40 -8.86 4.67 4.08
CA GLN A 40 -9.53 3.67 4.90
C GLN A 40 -10.09 2.52 4.06
N ARG A 41 -10.71 2.80 2.91
CA ARG A 41 -11.27 1.76 2.04
C ARG A 41 -10.18 0.88 1.40
N VAL A 42 -9.02 1.45 1.10
CA VAL A 42 -7.85 0.70 0.61
C VAL A 42 -7.31 -0.22 1.71
N ILE A 43 -7.24 0.25 2.96
CA ILE A 43 -6.84 -0.57 4.12
C ILE A 43 -7.84 -1.71 4.31
N GLU A 44 -9.14 -1.43 4.39
CA GLU A 44 -10.19 -2.43 4.63
C GLU A 44 -10.15 -3.55 3.58
N ARG A 45 -10.06 -3.19 2.29
CA ARG A 45 -10.03 -4.18 1.20
C ARG A 45 -8.69 -4.88 1.06
N GLY A 46 -7.60 -4.18 1.31
CA GLY A 46 -6.25 -4.73 1.16
C GLY A 46 -5.86 -5.65 2.31
N ALA A 47 -6.36 -5.39 3.53
CA ALA A 47 -5.96 -6.12 4.73
C ALA A 47 -6.26 -7.61 4.64
N GLU A 48 -7.39 -8.00 4.03
CA GLU A 48 -7.79 -9.41 3.90
C GLU A 48 -6.77 -10.27 3.17
N GLN A 49 -6.07 -9.72 2.17
CA GLN A 49 -4.99 -10.43 1.48
C GLN A 49 -3.61 -10.12 2.05
N MET A 50 -3.33 -8.84 2.33
CA MET A 50 -1.97 -8.41 2.62
C MET A 50 -1.52 -8.79 4.03
N VAL A 51 -2.40 -8.77 5.03
CA VAL A 51 -2.01 -9.13 6.40
C VAL A 51 -1.60 -10.60 6.51
N PRO A 52 -2.37 -11.58 6.01
CA PRO A 52 -1.91 -12.97 5.97
C PRO A 52 -0.58 -13.14 5.24
N TRP A 53 -0.36 -12.42 4.13
CA TRP A 53 0.90 -12.48 3.40
C TRP A 53 2.08 -11.94 4.21
N VAL A 54 1.92 -10.81 4.89
CA VAL A 54 2.95 -10.25 5.79
C VAL A 54 3.25 -11.23 6.93
N MET A 55 2.23 -11.83 7.53
CA MET A 55 2.40 -12.85 8.58
C MET A 55 3.23 -14.03 8.08
N VAL A 56 2.90 -14.60 6.91
CA VAL A 56 3.65 -15.72 6.33
C VAL A 56 5.10 -15.35 6.05
N LYS A 57 5.34 -14.14 5.54
CA LYS A 57 6.70 -13.68 5.17
C LYS A 57 7.60 -13.37 6.38
N THR A 58 7.01 -13.00 7.51
CA THR A 58 7.75 -12.45 8.67
C THR A 58 7.61 -13.26 9.95
N GLY A 59 6.67 -14.21 10.01
CA GLY A 59 6.32 -14.93 11.24
C GLY A 59 5.61 -14.07 12.29
N LEU A 60 5.22 -12.84 11.95
CA LEU A 60 4.57 -11.93 12.88
C LEU A 60 3.14 -12.34 13.26
N SER A 61 2.70 -11.80 14.40
CA SER A 61 1.30 -11.83 14.80
C SER A 61 0.43 -11.08 13.79
N ARG A 62 -0.87 -11.36 13.78
CA ARG A 62 -1.83 -10.63 12.93
C ARG A 62 -1.84 -9.13 13.25
N GLU A 63 -1.69 -8.77 14.53
CA GLU A 63 -1.71 -7.38 14.99
C GLU A 63 -0.48 -6.62 14.47
N ASP A 64 0.72 -7.18 14.61
CA ASP A 64 1.96 -6.57 14.12
C ASP A 64 1.97 -6.49 12.59
N ALA A 65 1.52 -7.56 11.91
CA ALA A 65 1.40 -7.58 10.47
C ALA A 65 0.41 -6.53 9.95
N PHE A 66 -0.69 -6.29 10.67
CA PHE A 66 -1.65 -5.23 10.34
C PHE A 66 -1.04 -3.84 10.51
N LEU A 67 -0.25 -3.60 11.56
CA LEU A 67 0.46 -2.32 11.75
C LEU A 67 1.43 -2.02 10.60
N LEU A 68 2.24 -3.01 10.19
CA LEU A 68 3.16 -2.85 9.06
C LEU A 68 2.42 -2.61 7.74
N PHE A 69 1.32 -3.34 7.51
CA PHE A 69 0.47 -3.14 6.34
C PHE A 69 -0.11 -1.72 6.29
N VAL A 70 -0.71 -1.24 7.38
CA VAL A 70 -1.28 0.12 7.47
C VAL A 70 -0.21 1.18 7.24
N HIS A 71 0.97 1.03 7.86
CA HIS A 71 2.09 1.93 7.66
C HIS A 71 2.50 2.01 6.18
N ASN A 72 2.64 0.86 5.51
CA ASN A 72 3.03 0.80 4.11
C ASN A 72 1.98 1.47 3.19
N VAL A 73 0.70 1.15 3.40
CA VAL A 73 -0.41 1.78 2.65
C VAL A 73 -0.40 3.29 2.84
N GLN A 74 -0.32 3.78 4.07
CA GLN A 74 -0.34 5.22 4.34
C GLN A 74 0.88 5.93 3.74
N GLY A 75 2.06 5.34 3.83
CA GLY A 75 3.28 5.85 3.18
C GLY A 75 3.12 5.97 1.67
N ASN A 76 2.62 4.93 1.01
CA ASN A 76 2.37 4.93 -0.43
C ASN A 76 1.34 5.99 -0.84
N LEU A 77 0.23 6.10 -0.10
CA LEU A 77 -0.80 7.10 -0.37
C LEU A 77 -0.27 8.54 -0.20
N ALA A 78 0.58 8.77 0.80
CA ALA A 78 1.21 10.07 1.03
C ALA A 78 2.14 10.45 -0.12
N VAL A 79 2.97 9.53 -0.61
CA VAL A 79 3.85 9.77 -1.76
C VAL A 79 3.04 9.97 -3.05
N ASN A 80 1.99 9.18 -3.28
CA ASN A 80 1.10 9.38 -4.43
C ASN A 80 0.47 10.76 -4.44
N ARG A 81 0.03 11.23 -3.25
CA ARG A 81 -0.50 12.59 -3.08
C ARG A 81 0.56 13.64 -3.38
N LEU A 82 1.80 13.45 -2.91
CA LEU A 82 2.93 14.35 -3.21
C LEU A 82 3.21 14.44 -4.71
N LEU A 83 3.14 13.32 -5.42
CA LEU A 83 3.33 13.26 -6.88
C LEU A 83 2.08 13.70 -7.68
N GLY A 84 1.01 14.08 -6.99
CA GLY A 84 -0.23 14.56 -7.59
C GLY A 84 -1.01 13.48 -8.34
N TRP A 85 -0.79 12.21 -8.02
CA TRP A 85 -1.42 11.03 -8.64
C TRP A 85 -1.20 10.90 -10.15
N ARG A 86 -0.20 11.61 -10.69
CA ARG A 86 0.09 11.62 -12.11
C ARG A 86 0.92 10.41 -12.49
N ARG A 87 0.46 9.66 -13.50
CA ARG A 87 1.25 8.59 -14.12
C ARG A 87 2.47 9.18 -14.81
N GLY A 88 3.60 8.47 -14.78
CA GLY A 88 4.81 8.87 -15.47
C GLY A 88 6.06 8.19 -14.91
N PRO A 89 7.23 8.47 -15.50
CA PRO A 89 8.50 7.88 -15.07
C PRO A 89 8.82 8.14 -13.59
N GLU A 90 8.50 9.34 -13.07
CA GLU A 90 8.70 9.68 -11.66
C GLU A 90 7.83 8.84 -10.73
N PHE A 91 6.56 8.60 -11.11
CA PHE A 91 5.67 7.74 -10.34
C PHE A 91 6.15 6.28 -10.35
N ALA A 92 6.52 5.75 -11.52
CA ALA A 92 7.04 4.39 -11.63
C ALA A 92 8.30 4.19 -10.78
N HIS A 93 9.25 5.13 -10.87
CA HIS A 93 10.45 5.11 -10.06
C HIS A 93 10.16 5.16 -8.55
N ALA A 94 9.22 6.00 -8.12
CA ALA A 94 8.80 6.05 -6.72
C ALA A 94 8.18 4.73 -6.25
N GLN A 95 7.35 4.08 -7.07
CA GLN A 95 6.79 2.76 -6.73
C GLN A 95 7.87 1.69 -6.60
N GLU A 96 8.84 1.65 -7.52
CA GLU A 96 9.97 0.72 -7.45
C GLU A 96 10.79 0.91 -6.18
N LEU A 97 11.13 2.17 -5.86
CA LEU A 97 11.89 2.51 -4.66
C LEU A 97 11.16 2.08 -3.37
N LEU A 98 9.86 2.41 -3.27
CA LEU A 98 9.06 2.09 -2.08
C LEU A 98 8.81 0.60 -1.93
N ASN A 99 8.64 -0.13 -3.05
CA ASN A 99 8.57 -1.59 -3.04
C ASN A 99 9.86 -2.19 -2.50
N ALA A 100 11.02 -1.81 -3.05
CA ALA A 100 12.31 -2.31 -2.60
C ALA A 100 12.56 -2.03 -1.10
N TYR A 101 12.26 -0.81 -0.65
CA TYR A 101 12.35 -0.43 0.77
C TYR A 101 11.45 -1.30 1.65
N SER A 102 10.19 -1.49 1.26
CA SER A 102 9.23 -2.28 2.05
C SER A 102 9.56 -3.76 2.07
N GLU A 103 10.00 -4.33 0.96
CA GLU A 103 10.40 -5.74 0.90
C GLU A 103 11.66 -5.99 1.72
N GLY A 104 12.66 -5.11 1.63
CA GLY A 104 13.86 -5.16 2.46
C GLY A 104 13.54 -5.06 3.95
N GLY A 105 12.62 -4.17 4.33
CA GLY A 105 12.14 -4.04 5.70
C GLY A 105 11.48 -5.32 6.22
N LEU A 106 10.61 -5.95 5.43
CA LEU A 106 9.98 -7.22 5.81
C LEU A 106 11.00 -8.36 5.95
N LEU A 107 12.01 -8.43 5.08
CA LEU A 107 13.09 -9.42 5.20
C LEU A 107 13.90 -9.21 6.48
N ALA A 108 14.23 -7.96 6.82
CA ALA A 108 14.95 -7.64 8.05
C ALA A 108 14.15 -8.02 9.30
N VAL A 109 12.84 -7.73 9.32
CA VAL A 109 11.94 -8.13 10.40
C VAL A 109 11.89 -9.65 10.57
N SER A 110 11.82 -10.38 9.46
CA SER A 110 11.86 -11.85 9.45
C SER A 110 13.16 -12.40 10.05
N ALA A 111 14.31 -11.84 9.64
CA ALA A 111 15.62 -12.26 10.16
C ALA A 111 15.82 -11.99 11.66
N LEU A 112 15.28 -10.87 12.18
CA LEU A 112 15.28 -10.59 13.62
C LEU A 112 14.50 -11.66 14.40
N ARG A 113 13.37 -12.10 13.84
CA ARG A 113 12.52 -13.12 14.45
C ARG A 113 13.20 -14.48 14.54
N ASP A 114 13.92 -14.86 13.50
CA ASP A 114 14.74 -16.08 13.47
C ASP A 114 15.88 -16.01 14.50
N SER A 115 16.45 -14.82 14.70
CA SER A 115 17.53 -14.59 15.69
C SER A 115 17.05 -14.67 17.14
N ASP A 116 15.81 -14.24 17.40
CA ASP A 116 15.17 -14.34 18.73
C ASP A 116 14.64 -15.75 19.04
N ASN A 117 14.61 -16.64 18.06
CA ASN A 117 14.12 -18.01 18.19
C ASN A 117 15.12 -19.01 17.56
N PRO A 118 16.37 -19.05 18.04
CA PRO A 118 17.36 -19.99 17.52
C PRO A 118 16.87 -21.41 17.83
N SER A 119 16.68 -22.21 16.77
CA SER A 119 16.32 -23.62 16.89
C SER A 119 17.35 -24.42 17.69
#